data_AF-E2ZCV5-F1
#
_entry.id   AF-E2ZCV5-F1
#
_cell.length_a   1.000
_cell.length_b   1.000
_cell.length_c   1.000
_cell.angle_alpha   90.00
_cell.angle_beta   90.00
_cell.angle_gamma   90.00
#
_symmetry.space_group_name_H-M   'P 1'
#
loop_
_entity.id
_entity.type
_entity.pdbx_description
1 polymer ?
#
loop_
_entity_poly.entity_id
_entity_poly.type
_entity_poly.pdbx_seq_one_letter_code
_entity_poly.pdbx_strand_id
1 'polypeptide(L)'
;MSFINKFIGTTSLQPVDTKIYDEALVLFNNAKAQNELLDGHLKSTVVQGSDVDVLPEAVGRFGFDKTSPVPVNGLFGAWSYLSRLRSLTTGGPVYFHLDEIKDGAACFEVINRSGRQAFYLWFDLYHPRQSREVPEGYILEREAVFPRGITYHDDDFPKNLYKKIRKEAKKRLNLEVFDKEAKYIDTEEASRSLEALREKR
;
A
#
# COMPACT_ATOMS: atom_id res chain seq x y z
N MET A 1 -21.05 52.76 -10.89
CA MET A 1 -19.93 52.77 -9.92
C MET A 1 -20.53 52.34 -8.58
N SER A 2 -20.19 51.28 -7.86
CA SER A 2 -19.05 50.38 -7.83
C SER A 2 -19.41 49.24 -6.85
N PHE A 3 -19.31 47.98 -7.30
CA PHE A 3 -18.74 46.77 -6.67
C PHE A 3 -19.08 46.40 -5.20
N ILE A 4 -19.79 45.28 -4.93
CA ILE A 4 -19.31 43.90 -4.62
C ILE A 4 -18.43 43.77 -3.36
N ASN A 5 -18.95 43.08 -2.33
CA ASN A 5 -18.30 41.97 -1.61
C ASN A 5 -19.32 41.28 -0.68
N LYS A 6 -19.70 40.01 -0.90
CA LYS A 6 -18.96 38.76 -0.63
C LYS A 6 -19.01 38.38 0.87
N PHE A 7 -20.14 37.83 1.33
CA PHE A 7 -20.16 37.04 2.56
C PHE A 7 -19.88 35.57 2.24
N ILE A 8 -18.62 35.23 2.47
CA ILE A 8 -18.08 33.88 2.49
C ILE A 8 -18.81 33.12 3.59
N GLY A 9 -19.52 32.06 3.20
CA GLY A 9 -19.97 31.04 4.15
C GLY A 9 -18.75 30.50 4.87
N THR A 10 -18.69 30.74 6.16
CA THR A 10 -17.77 30.12 7.11
C THR A 10 -18.01 28.62 7.08
N THR A 11 -17.27 27.91 6.21
CA THR A 11 -17.04 26.49 6.40
C THR A 11 -16.28 26.38 7.72
N SER A 12 -16.98 26.02 8.80
CA SER A 12 -16.37 25.69 10.06
C SER A 12 -15.38 24.57 9.82
N LEU A 13 -14.09 24.90 9.78
CA LEU A 13 -13.02 23.92 9.98
C LEU A 13 -13.14 23.47 11.43
N GLN A 14 -14.04 22.52 11.68
CA GLN A 14 -13.96 21.70 12.88
C GLN A 14 -12.51 21.17 12.94
N PRO A 15 -11.81 21.28 14.08
CA PRO A 15 -10.49 20.69 14.20
C PRO A 15 -10.65 19.19 13.94
N VAL A 16 -10.11 18.77 12.81
CA VAL A 16 -9.92 17.36 12.47
C VAL A 16 -9.22 16.76 13.68
N ASP A 17 -9.79 15.72 14.29
CA ASP A 17 -9.25 15.09 15.50
C ASP A 17 -7.85 14.53 15.21
N THR A 18 -6.83 15.35 15.44
CA THR A 18 -5.43 15.09 15.06
C THR A 18 -4.93 13.80 15.70
N LYS A 19 -5.49 13.44 16.86
CA LYS A 19 -5.17 12.23 17.58
C LYS A 19 -5.44 10.97 16.77
N ILE A 20 -6.58 10.92 16.05
CA ILE A 20 -6.91 9.78 15.18
C ILE A 20 -5.87 9.64 14.06
N TYR A 21 -5.38 10.77 13.53
CA TYR A 21 -4.34 10.76 12.49
C TYR A 21 -3.00 10.34 13.05
N ASP A 22 -2.64 10.81 14.24
CA ASP A 22 -1.40 10.44 14.92
C ASP A 22 -1.39 8.93 15.25
N GLU A 23 -2.50 8.41 15.81
CA GLU A 23 -2.66 6.98 16.12
C GLU A 23 -2.59 6.12 14.85
N ALA A 24 -3.27 6.54 13.78
CA ALA A 24 -3.22 5.83 12.51
C ALA A 24 -1.82 5.89 11.86
N LEU A 25 -1.14 7.04 11.92
CA LEU A 25 0.21 7.21 11.40
C LEU A 25 1.20 6.33 12.17
N VAL A 26 1.09 6.30 13.51
CA VAL A 26 1.88 5.41 14.37
C VAL A 26 1.62 3.96 14.00
N LEU A 27 0.35 3.54 13.90
CA LEU A 27 0.01 2.17 13.55
C LEU A 27 0.52 1.81 12.14
N PHE A 28 0.40 2.70 11.17
CA PHE A 28 0.83 2.44 9.79
C PHE A 28 2.35 2.35 9.63
N ASN A 29 3.12 2.92 10.57
CA ASN A 29 4.59 2.98 10.51
C ASN A 29 5.31 2.20 11.62
N ASN A 30 4.58 1.46 12.47
CA ASN A 30 5.17 0.72 13.59
C ASN A 30 4.86 -0.78 13.51
N ALA A 31 5.86 -1.58 13.12
CA ALA A 31 5.73 -3.03 13.00
C ALA A 31 5.26 -3.70 14.30
N LYS A 32 5.76 -3.25 15.46
CA LYS A 32 5.33 -3.80 16.75
C LYS A 32 3.84 -3.53 16.99
N ALA A 33 3.37 -2.30 16.76
CA ALA A 33 1.96 -1.95 16.91
C ALA A 33 1.06 -2.76 15.96
N GLN A 34 1.53 -3.02 14.73
CA GLN A 34 0.84 -3.86 13.77
C GLN A 34 0.77 -5.32 14.23
N ASN A 35 1.86 -5.86 14.78
CA ASN A 35 1.91 -7.23 15.28
C ASN A 35 0.97 -7.45 16.48
N GLU A 36 0.70 -6.41 17.26
CA GLU A 36 -0.30 -6.47 18.34
C GLU A 36 -1.74 -6.62 17.82
N LEU A 37 -2.00 -6.31 16.55
CA LEU A 37 -3.31 -6.55 15.92
C LEU A 37 -3.49 -7.97 15.39
N LEU A 38 -2.43 -8.79 15.36
CA LEU A 38 -2.49 -10.16 14.90
C LEU A 38 -3.04 -11.07 16.00
N ASP A 39 -3.80 -12.09 15.61
CA ASP A 39 -4.36 -13.08 16.53
C ASP A 39 -3.37 -14.21 16.85
N GLY A 40 -3.64 -14.94 17.94
CA GLY A 40 -2.75 -15.87 18.64
C GLY A 40 -1.68 -16.56 17.78
N HIS A 41 -2.09 -17.49 16.92
CA HIS A 41 -1.14 -18.30 16.16
C HIS A 41 -0.39 -17.46 15.12
N LEU A 42 -1.09 -16.58 14.38
CA LEU A 42 -0.48 -15.74 13.35
C LEU A 42 0.56 -14.77 13.96
N LYS A 43 0.24 -14.19 15.12
CA LYS A 43 1.18 -13.35 15.88
C LYS A 43 2.43 -14.12 16.26
N SER A 44 2.29 -15.35 16.76
CA SER A 44 3.42 -16.21 17.11
C SER A 44 4.31 -16.49 15.90
N THR A 45 3.72 -16.87 14.77
CA THR A 45 4.44 -17.17 13.52
C THR A 45 5.21 -15.95 13.01
N VAL A 46 4.57 -14.78 12.97
CA VAL A 46 5.19 -13.51 12.54
C VAL A 46 6.34 -13.10 13.46
N VAL A 47 6.15 -13.18 14.78
CA VAL A 47 7.16 -12.76 15.76
C VAL A 47 8.36 -13.71 15.82
N GLN A 48 8.16 -15.00 15.54
CA GLN A 48 9.22 -16.01 15.50
C GLN A 48 9.95 -16.08 14.15
N GLY A 49 9.41 -15.42 13.12
CA GLY A 49 10.04 -15.32 11.81
C GLY A 49 11.40 -14.62 11.84
N SER A 50 12.19 -14.83 10.80
CA SER A 50 13.52 -14.23 10.67
C SER A 50 13.43 -12.71 10.51
N ASP A 51 14.17 -11.97 11.34
CA ASP A 51 14.33 -10.51 11.21
C ASP A 51 15.38 -10.18 10.14
N VAL A 52 14.95 -10.22 8.88
CA VAL A 52 15.81 -10.00 7.70
C VAL A 52 15.16 -9.04 6.73
N ASP A 53 15.98 -8.35 5.94
CA ASP A 53 15.48 -7.53 4.83
C ASP A 53 15.39 -8.33 3.51
N VAL A 54 16.18 -9.38 3.38
CA VAL A 54 16.21 -10.32 2.24
C VAL A 54 16.30 -11.72 2.81
N LEU A 55 15.51 -12.66 2.27
CA LEU A 55 15.59 -14.06 2.70
C LEU A 55 16.96 -14.66 2.32
N PRO A 56 17.60 -15.45 3.20
CA PRO A 56 18.91 -16.06 2.91
C PRO A 56 18.93 -16.89 1.61
N GLU A 57 17.81 -17.54 1.28
CA GLU A 57 17.59 -18.38 0.11
C GLU A 57 16.99 -17.65 -1.10
N ALA A 58 16.84 -16.32 -1.02
CA ALA A 58 16.24 -15.53 -2.08
C ALA A 58 17.07 -15.57 -3.37
N VAL A 59 16.40 -15.83 -4.50
CA VAL A 59 17.01 -15.84 -5.84
C VAL A 59 16.16 -15.04 -6.82
N GLY A 60 16.80 -14.25 -7.67
CA GLY A 60 16.14 -13.41 -8.66
C GLY A 60 15.99 -11.96 -8.20
N ARG A 61 15.10 -11.23 -8.86
CA ARG A 61 14.86 -9.81 -8.63
C ARG A 61 14.00 -9.62 -7.38
N PHE A 62 14.57 -8.89 -6.41
CA PHE A 62 13.92 -8.62 -5.13
C PHE A 62 12.53 -8.00 -5.30
N GLY A 63 11.53 -8.63 -4.68
CA GLY A 63 10.11 -8.32 -4.74
C GLY A 63 9.41 -8.69 -6.05
N PHE A 64 10.08 -8.65 -7.21
CA PHE A 64 9.44 -8.94 -8.49
C PHE A 64 9.25 -10.43 -8.77
N ASP A 65 10.19 -11.25 -8.29
CA ASP A 65 10.16 -12.69 -8.53
C ASP A 65 9.69 -13.41 -7.26
N LYS A 66 8.81 -14.42 -7.42
CA LYS A 66 8.25 -15.19 -6.28
C LYS A 66 9.33 -15.87 -5.41
N THR A 67 10.50 -16.14 -5.99
CA THR A 67 11.67 -16.74 -5.31
C THR A 67 12.53 -15.73 -4.56
N SER A 68 12.19 -14.44 -4.62
CA SER A 68 12.84 -13.35 -3.87
C SER A 68 11.78 -12.37 -3.34
N PRO A 69 10.80 -12.83 -2.55
CA PRO A 69 9.73 -11.98 -2.06
C PRO A 69 10.23 -10.99 -1.00
N VAL A 70 9.50 -9.90 -0.78
CA VAL A 70 9.79 -8.91 0.25
C VAL A 70 9.33 -9.43 1.62
N PRO A 71 10.23 -9.62 2.62
CA PRO A 71 9.83 -10.02 3.96
C PRO A 71 9.00 -8.93 4.67
N VAL A 72 7.83 -9.28 5.19
CA VAL A 72 6.93 -8.37 5.92
C VAL A 72 6.16 -9.05 7.05
N ASN A 73 5.61 -8.23 7.96
CA ASN A 73 4.74 -8.66 9.06
C ASN A 73 3.26 -8.72 8.64
N GLY A 74 2.94 -9.69 7.79
CA GLY A 74 1.58 -9.92 7.31
C GLY A 74 1.09 -8.90 6.29
N LEU A 75 -0.19 -8.98 5.93
CA LEU A 75 -0.79 -8.10 4.93
C LEU A 75 -0.78 -6.62 5.33
N PHE A 76 -0.82 -6.33 6.63
CA PHE A 76 -0.67 -4.96 7.10
C PHE A 76 0.75 -4.45 6.82
N GLY A 77 1.75 -5.30 7.05
CA GLY A 77 3.14 -5.05 6.67
C GLY A 77 3.30 -4.71 5.19
N ALA A 78 2.77 -5.57 4.31
CA ALA A 78 2.77 -5.34 2.86
C ALA A 78 2.06 -4.02 2.47
N TRP A 79 0.92 -3.74 3.11
CA TRP A 79 0.15 -2.52 2.85
C TRP A 79 0.92 -1.25 3.17
N SER A 80 1.60 -1.23 4.33
CA SER A 80 2.47 -0.12 4.74
C SER A 80 3.67 0.01 3.83
N TYR A 81 4.34 -1.10 3.49
CA TYR A 81 5.48 -1.12 2.57
C TYR A 81 5.13 -0.55 1.19
N LEU A 82 4.09 -1.08 0.53
CA LEU A 82 3.66 -0.61 -0.79
C LEU A 82 3.18 0.85 -0.77
N SER A 83 2.57 1.29 0.34
CA SER A 83 2.16 2.68 0.50
C SER A 83 3.33 3.66 0.70
N ARG A 84 4.55 3.17 0.91
CA ARG A 84 5.80 3.96 0.94
C ARG A 84 6.55 3.93 -0.38
N LEU A 85 6.23 2.97 -1.25
CA LEU A 85 6.95 2.74 -2.49
C LEU A 85 6.67 3.87 -3.49
N ARG A 86 7.74 4.39 -4.08
CA ARG A 86 7.72 5.42 -5.12
C ARG A 86 8.64 5.03 -6.27
N SER A 87 8.26 5.40 -7.48
CA SER A 87 9.13 5.26 -8.65
C SER A 87 10.40 6.11 -8.47
N LEU A 88 11.57 5.51 -8.67
CA LEU A 88 12.84 6.26 -8.65
C LEU A 88 12.90 7.31 -9.77
N THR A 89 12.35 6.98 -10.95
CA THR A 89 12.38 7.84 -12.13
C THR A 89 11.45 9.05 -12.03
N THR A 90 10.26 8.87 -11.47
CA THR A 90 9.21 9.92 -11.48
C THR A 90 8.91 10.48 -10.10
N GLY A 91 9.35 9.84 -9.02
CA GLY A 91 8.92 10.11 -7.66
C GLY A 91 7.45 9.77 -7.38
N GLY A 92 6.70 9.27 -8.38
CA GLY A 92 5.27 9.03 -8.27
C GLY A 92 4.92 7.82 -7.39
N PRO A 93 3.72 7.82 -6.76
CA PRO A 93 3.22 6.66 -6.03
C PRO A 93 2.95 5.47 -6.95
N VAL A 94 2.91 4.30 -6.31
CA VAL A 94 2.24 3.13 -6.86
C VAL A 94 0.89 2.92 -6.20
N TYR A 95 0.00 2.20 -6.88
CA TYR A 95 -1.31 1.79 -6.43
C TYR A 95 -1.49 0.30 -6.66
N PHE A 96 -2.28 -0.38 -5.82
CA PHE A 96 -2.26 -1.84 -5.81
C PHE A 96 -3.53 -2.46 -5.24
N HIS A 97 -3.74 -3.73 -5.57
CA HIS A 97 -4.64 -4.65 -4.89
C HIS A 97 -3.98 -6.01 -4.70
N LEU A 98 -4.53 -6.81 -3.79
CA LEU A 98 -4.06 -8.17 -3.57
C LEU A 98 -4.52 -9.07 -4.73
N ASP A 99 -3.60 -9.75 -5.38
CA ASP A 99 -3.91 -10.73 -6.43
C ASP A 99 -4.18 -12.10 -5.80
N GLU A 100 -3.20 -12.67 -5.10
CA GLU A 100 -3.34 -13.97 -4.44
C GLU A 100 -2.57 -14.06 -3.12
N ILE A 101 -2.95 -15.00 -2.26
CA ILE A 101 -2.16 -15.46 -1.13
C ILE A 101 -2.04 -16.97 -1.24
N LYS A 102 -0.81 -17.47 -1.22
CA LYS A 102 -0.53 -18.90 -1.30
C LYS A 102 0.75 -19.23 -0.55
N ASP A 103 0.67 -20.27 0.29
CA ASP A 103 1.82 -20.81 1.04
C ASP A 103 2.58 -19.76 1.86
N GLY A 104 1.86 -18.81 2.48
CA GLY A 104 2.46 -17.74 3.29
C GLY A 104 3.01 -16.56 2.48
N ALA A 105 3.00 -16.62 1.15
CA ALA A 105 3.36 -15.52 0.26
C ALA A 105 2.12 -14.80 -0.27
N ALA A 106 2.17 -13.47 -0.35
CA ALA A 106 1.17 -12.63 -1.01
C ALA A 106 1.71 -12.03 -2.31
N CYS A 107 0.89 -12.07 -3.36
CA CYS A 107 1.14 -11.38 -4.62
C CYS A 107 0.23 -10.16 -4.72
N PHE A 108 0.78 -9.02 -5.12
CA PHE A 108 0.02 -7.81 -5.42
C PHE A 108 0.20 -7.43 -6.88
N GLU A 109 -0.89 -7.07 -7.55
CA GLU A 109 -0.80 -6.31 -8.79
C GLU A 109 -0.64 -4.83 -8.47
N VAL A 110 0.37 -4.24 -9.08
CA VAL A 110 0.83 -2.88 -8.79
C VAL A 110 0.85 -2.08 -10.08
N ILE A 111 0.31 -0.87 -10.03
CA ILE A 111 0.29 0.08 -11.14
C ILE A 111 0.87 1.44 -10.73
N ASN A 112 1.33 2.21 -11.72
CA ASN A 112 1.62 3.63 -11.51
C ASN A 112 0.40 4.52 -11.82
N ARG A 113 0.46 5.82 -11.48
CA ARG A 113 -0.64 6.77 -11.74
C ARG A 113 -1.03 6.86 -13.22
N SER A 114 -0.05 6.79 -14.13
CA SER A 114 -0.32 6.87 -15.58
C SER A 114 -0.96 5.62 -16.16
N GLY A 115 -1.08 4.54 -15.37
CA GLY A 115 -1.55 3.23 -15.85
C GLY A 115 -0.59 2.46 -16.74
N ARG A 116 0.42 3.11 -17.32
CA ARG A 116 1.37 2.53 -18.30
C ARG A 116 2.31 1.46 -17.75
N GLN A 117 2.45 1.37 -16.44
CA GLN A 117 3.28 0.36 -15.79
C GLN A 117 2.38 -0.48 -14.90
N ALA A 118 2.41 -1.79 -15.13
CA ALA A 118 1.78 -2.80 -14.30
C ALA A 118 2.80 -3.92 -14.04
N PHE A 119 2.89 -4.40 -12.81
CA PHE A 119 3.79 -5.48 -12.42
C PHE A 119 3.30 -6.17 -11.15
N TYR A 120 3.82 -7.37 -10.91
CA TYR A 120 3.62 -8.10 -9.67
C TYR A 120 4.68 -7.73 -8.63
N LEU A 121 4.28 -7.63 -7.37
CA LEU A 121 5.19 -7.66 -6.23
C LEU A 121 4.78 -8.76 -5.24
N TRP A 122 5.78 -9.56 -4.85
CA TRP A 122 5.66 -10.69 -3.95
C TRP A 122 6.15 -10.33 -2.55
N PHE A 123 5.44 -10.83 -1.55
CA PHE A 123 5.72 -10.58 -0.13
C PHE A 123 5.68 -11.90 0.63
N ASP A 124 6.67 -12.12 1.50
CA ASP A 124 6.62 -13.19 2.50
C ASP A 124 6.02 -12.62 3.78
N LEU A 125 4.93 -13.21 4.26
CA LEU A 125 4.08 -12.61 5.28
C LEU A 125 4.52 -12.90 6.73
N TYR A 126 5.52 -13.76 6.94
CA TYR A 126 5.79 -14.31 8.27
C TYR A 126 7.10 -13.81 8.87
N HIS A 127 7.28 -12.49 8.90
CA HIS A 127 8.46 -11.83 9.45
C HIS A 127 8.10 -10.74 10.47
N PRO A 128 8.93 -10.46 11.48
CA PRO A 128 8.56 -9.58 12.59
C PRO A 128 8.39 -8.11 12.20
N ARG A 129 8.87 -7.70 11.02
CA ARG A 129 8.76 -6.34 10.48
C ARG A 129 8.80 -6.35 8.95
N GLN A 130 8.49 -5.20 8.35
CA GLN A 130 8.77 -4.95 6.94
C GLN A 130 10.27 -4.84 6.66
N SER A 131 10.67 -5.35 5.50
CA SER A 131 11.98 -5.09 4.91
C SER A 131 12.21 -3.61 4.65
N ARG A 132 13.48 -3.22 4.71
CA ARG A 132 14.00 -1.89 4.39
C ARG A 132 14.68 -1.85 3.02
N GLU A 133 14.88 -3.00 2.41
CA GLU A 133 15.37 -3.11 1.03
C GLU A 133 14.27 -2.77 0.03
N VAL A 134 14.67 -2.41 -1.19
CA VAL A 134 13.76 -1.84 -2.20
C VAL A 134 13.90 -2.57 -3.53
N PRO A 135 12.78 -2.94 -4.19
CA PRO A 135 12.81 -3.42 -5.56
C PRO A 135 13.51 -2.44 -6.50
N GLU A 136 14.25 -2.98 -7.46
CA GLU A 136 14.97 -2.19 -8.46
C GLU A 136 14.05 -1.18 -9.17
N GLY A 137 14.52 0.05 -9.34
CA GLY A 137 13.76 1.13 -9.99
C GLY A 137 12.78 1.87 -9.06
N TYR A 138 12.79 1.55 -7.76
CA TYR A 138 11.94 2.19 -6.76
C TYR A 138 12.76 2.76 -5.58
N ILE A 139 12.09 3.59 -4.78
CA ILE A 139 12.57 4.09 -3.48
C ILE A 139 11.46 3.89 -2.44
N LEU A 140 11.86 3.78 -1.17
CA LEU A 140 10.92 3.80 -0.04
C LEU A 140 10.95 5.16 0.64
N GLU A 141 9.77 5.76 0.79
CA GLU A 141 9.58 6.87 1.71
C GLU A 141 9.89 6.43 3.15
N ARG A 142 10.33 7.38 3.98
CA ARG A 142 10.60 7.11 5.40
C ARG A 142 9.34 6.64 6.13
N GLU A 143 8.21 7.27 5.83
CA GLU A 143 6.93 7.02 6.47
C GLU A 143 5.84 6.89 5.43
N ALA A 144 4.93 5.95 5.68
CA ALA A 144 3.69 5.78 4.97
C ALA A 144 2.70 6.83 5.50
N VAL A 145 2.43 7.87 4.72
CA VAL A 145 1.52 8.96 5.15
C VAL A 145 0.06 8.58 4.90
N PHE A 146 -0.22 7.92 3.78
CA PHE A 146 -1.58 7.50 3.40
C PHE A 146 -1.55 6.12 2.74
N PRO A 147 -2.59 5.29 2.96
CA PRO A 147 -2.79 4.08 2.19
C PRO A 147 -2.95 4.36 0.70
N ARG A 148 -2.29 3.56 -0.15
CA ARG A 148 -2.34 3.71 -1.62
C ARG A 148 -2.96 2.53 -2.37
N GLY A 149 -3.47 1.56 -1.66
CA GLY A 149 -4.07 0.38 -2.26
C GLY A 149 -4.95 -0.35 -1.28
N ILE A 150 -5.37 -1.54 -1.68
CA ILE A 150 -6.23 -2.42 -0.90
C ILE A 150 -5.56 -3.78 -0.66
N THR A 151 -5.90 -4.45 0.44
CA THR A 151 -5.33 -5.77 0.81
C THR A 151 -6.27 -6.94 0.55
N TYR A 152 -7.25 -6.75 -0.33
CA TYR A 152 -8.17 -7.79 -0.79
C TYR A 152 -8.23 -7.81 -2.32
N HIS A 153 -8.60 -8.97 -2.87
CA HIS A 153 -8.78 -9.14 -4.30
C HIS A 153 -9.98 -8.35 -4.81
N ASP A 154 -9.83 -7.79 -6.00
CA ASP A 154 -10.80 -6.91 -6.62
C ASP A 154 -10.78 -7.11 -8.14
N ASP A 155 -11.77 -7.83 -8.65
CA ASP A 155 -11.89 -8.17 -10.07
C ASP A 155 -11.95 -6.92 -10.97
N ASP A 156 -12.44 -5.81 -10.41
CA ASP A 156 -12.60 -4.53 -11.10
C ASP A 156 -11.37 -3.60 -10.97
N PHE A 157 -10.28 -4.04 -10.34
CA PHE A 157 -9.10 -3.19 -10.15
C PHE A 157 -8.56 -2.66 -11.50
N PRO A 158 -8.30 -1.33 -11.64
CA PRO A 158 -8.28 -0.28 -10.61
C PRO A 158 -9.53 0.62 -10.55
N LYS A 159 -10.67 0.19 -11.11
CA LYS A 159 -11.90 1.00 -11.13
C LYS A 159 -12.36 1.35 -9.71
N ASN A 160 -12.69 2.62 -9.49
CA ASN A 160 -13.11 3.17 -8.20
C ASN A 160 -12.11 2.95 -7.04
N LEU A 161 -10.83 2.72 -7.32
CA LEU A 161 -9.83 2.40 -6.29
C LEU A 161 -9.79 3.41 -5.15
N TYR A 162 -9.86 4.72 -5.42
CA TYR A 162 -9.91 5.75 -4.38
C TYR A 162 -11.03 5.52 -3.34
N LYS A 163 -12.23 5.12 -3.78
CA LYS A 163 -13.34 4.81 -2.87
C LYS A 163 -13.07 3.54 -2.06
N LYS A 164 -12.41 2.55 -2.68
CA LYS A 164 -12.05 1.27 -2.06
C LYS A 164 -10.97 1.46 -0.99
N ILE A 165 -9.93 2.25 -1.29
CA ILE A 165 -8.91 2.70 -0.33
C ILE A 165 -9.57 3.41 0.85
N ARG A 166 -10.48 4.37 0.58
CA ARG A 166 -11.23 5.09 1.62
C ARG A 166 -11.94 4.14 2.58
N LYS A 167 -12.62 3.13 2.04
CA LYS A 167 -13.39 2.15 2.81
C LYS A 167 -12.47 1.27 3.66
N GLU A 168 -11.37 0.78 3.09
CA GLU A 168 -10.43 -0.06 3.84
C GLU A 168 -9.73 0.70 4.95
N ALA A 169 -9.26 1.91 4.67
CA ALA A 169 -8.57 2.73 5.64
C ALA A 169 -9.50 3.23 6.77
N LYS A 170 -10.77 3.54 6.47
CA LYS A 170 -11.77 3.77 7.53
C LYS A 170 -11.98 2.51 8.38
N LYS A 171 -12.04 1.33 7.76
CA LYS A 171 -12.23 0.06 8.48
C LYS A 171 -11.04 -0.31 9.38
N ARG A 172 -9.80 -0.12 8.90
CA ARG A 172 -8.58 -0.63 9.56
C ARG A 172 -7.85 0.40 10.40
N LEU A 173 -7.96 1.68 10.05
CA LEU A 173 -7.21 2.79 10.67
C LEU A 173 -8.12 3.85 11.29
N ASN A 174 -9.45 3.73 11.13
CA ASN A 174 -10.42 4.76 11.51
C ASN A 174 -10.12 6.15 10.92
N LEU A 175 -9.43 6.20 9.77
CA LEU A 175 -9.08 7.44 9.07
C LEU A 175 -10.22 7.93 8.15
N GLU A 176 -10.26 9.25 7.89
CA GLU A 176 -11.15 9.86 6.88
C GLU A 176 -10.44 10.76 5.85
N VAL A 177 -9.14 11.05 6.02
CA VAL A 177 -8.29 11.76 5.03
C VAL A 177 -7.35 10.78 4.36
N PHE A 178 -7.24 10.90 3.03
CA PHE A 178 -6.54 9.92 2.19
C PHE A 178 -5.86 10.60 1.02
N ASP A 179 -4.94 9.86 0.40
CA ASP A 179 -4.25 10.28 -0.81
C ASP A 179 -5.27 10.57 -1.94
N LYS A 180 -5.40 11.85 -2.28
CA LYS A 180 -6.28 12.29 -3.37
C LYS A 180 -5.68 11.97 -4.73
N GLU A 181 -4.39 11.62 -4.81
CA GLU A 181 -3.73 11.30 -6.08
C GLU A 181 -4.33 10.06 -6.75
N ALA A 182 -4.87 9.12 -5.96
CA ALA A 182 -5.54 7.92 -6.49
C ALA A 182 -6.78 8.24 -7.36
N LYS A 183 -7.32 9.47 -7.28
CA LYS A 183 -8.43 9.92 -8.15
C LYS A 183 -7.98 10.18 -9.59
N TYR A 184 -6.68 10.36 -9.80
CA TYR A 184 -6.09 10.73 -11.09
C TYR A 184 -5.37 9.56 -11.75
N ILE A 185 -5.66 8.32 -11.31
CA ILE A 185 -5.19 7.12 -12.00
C ILE A 185 -5.88 7.08 -13.36
N ASP A 186 -5.10 6.90 -14.42
CA ASP A 186 -5.64 6.55 -15.74
C ASP A 186 -6.13 5.10 -15.70
N THR A 187 -7.41 4.91 -15.39
CA THR A 187 -7.97 3.57 -15.17
C THR A 187 -8.06 2.75 -16.46
N GLU A 188 -8.21 3.39 -17.62
CA GLU A 188 -8.31 2.69 -18.90
C GLU A 188 -6.93 2.18 -19.35
N GLU A 189 -5.90 3.03 -19.26
CA GLU A 189 -4.52 2.61 -19.53
C GLU A 189 -4.03 1.56 -18.52
N ALA A 190 -4.38 1.71 -17.24
CA ALA A 190 -4.03 0.75 -16.21
C ALA A 190 -4.68 -0.62 -16.45
N SER A 191 -5.96 -0.65 -16.84
CA SER A 191 -6.65 -1.91 -17.14
C SER A 191 -5.97 -2.64 -18.29
N ARG A 192 -5.62 -1.93 -19.38
CA ARG A 192 -4.89 -2.52 -20.51
C ARG A 192 -3.52 -3.07 -20.11
N SER A 193 -2.77 -2.35 -19.28
CA SER A 193 -1.47 -2.81 -18.82
C SER A 193 -1.56 -4.03 -17.89
N LEU A 194 -2.62 -4.11 -17.07
CA LEU A 194 -2.90 -5.25 -16.20
C LEU A 194 -3.34 -6.48 -17.01
N GLU A 195 -4.18 -6.31 -18.03
CA GLU A 195 -4.54 -7.40 -18.95
C GLU A 195 -3.29 -7.99 -19.61
N ALA A 196 -2.43 -7.14 -20.17
CA ALA A 196 -1.17 -7.56 -20.77
C ALA A 196 -0.17 -8.18 -19.77
N LEU A 197 -0.24 -7.81 -18.48
CA LEU A 197 0.54 -8.43 -17.41
C LEU A 197 0.03 -9.84 -17.11
N ARG A 198 -1.29 -9.99 -16.94
CA ARG A 198 -1.96 -11.26 -16.59
C ARG A 198 -1.80 -12.31 -17.69
N GLU A 199 -1.79 -11.91 -18.97
CA GLU A 199 -1.55 -12.81 -20.11
C GLU A 199 -0.16 -13.46 -20.12
N LYS A 200 0.81 -12.89 -19.41
CA LYS A 200 2.21 -13.37 -19.37
C LYS A 200 2.48 -14.33 -18.21
N ARG A 201 1.50 -14.56 -17.34
CA ARG A 201 1.62 -15.41 -16.16
C ARG A 201 1.32 -16.86 -16.50
#